data_AF-A0A443JA89-F1
#
_entry.id   AF-A0A443JA89-F1
#
_cell.length_a   1.000
_cell.length_b   1.000
_cell.length_c   1.000
_cell.angle_alpha   90.00
_cell.angle_beta   90.00
_cell.angle_gamma   90.00
#
_symmetry.space_group_name_H-M   'P 1'
#
loop_
_entity.id
_entity.type
_entity.pdbx_description
1 polymer ?
#
loop_
_entity_poly.entity_id
_entity_poly.type
_entity_poly.pdbx_seq_one_letter_code
_entity_poly.pdbx_strand_id
1 'polypeptide(L)'
;MKWQHVQDNWKAFYDAITDRWPNADEDELDEIDGDQRAFVDYIARITDQEPGDARDDVRDWMTGELPSDVVMDPEHDNHSIALSEKYLPDGEDEYDDDSRFGDDR
;
A
#
# COMPACT_ATOMS: atom_id res chain seq x y z
N MET A 1 3.10 -1.30 6.10
CA MET A 1 4.43 -1.60 5.53
C MET A 1 5.07 -0.30 5.03
N LYS A 2 6.40 -0.16 5.04
CA LYS A 2 7.08 1.02 4.46
C LYS A 2 7.54 0.71 3.04
N TRP A 3 7.32 1.62 2.09
CA TRP A 3 7.77 1.48 0.69
C TRP A 3 9.26 1.13 0.58
N GLN A 4 10.08 1.64 1.51
CA GLN A 4 11.51 1.35 1.55
C GLN A 4 11.82 -0.16 1.51
N HIS A 5 11.04 -0.99 2.20
CA HIS A 5 11.26 -2.44 2.21
C HIS A 5 10.92 -3.09 0.86
N VAL A 6 9.90 -2.56 0.18
CA VAL A 6 9.52 -2.97 -1.16
C VAL A 6 10.63 -2.60 -2.15
N GLN A 7 11.22 -1.41 -1.99
CA GLN A 7 12.36 -0.99 -2.80
C GLN A 7 13.61 -1.86 -2.56
N ASP A 8 13.99 -2.12 -1.30
CA ASP A 8 15.14 -2.97 -0.95
C ASP A 8 15.00 -4.42 -1.45
N ASN A 9 13.76 -4.93 -1.57
CA ASN A 9 13.47 -6.29 -2.01
C ASN A 9 12.64 -6.33 -3.30
N TRP A 10 12.79 -5.33 -4.17
CA TRP A 10 11.90 -5.11 -5.33
C TRP A 10 11.72 -6.35 -6.20
N LYS A 11 12.81 -7.05 -6.50
CA LYS A 11 12.80 -8.29 -7.29
C LYS A 11 12.04 -9.44 -6.64
N ALA A 12 11.97 -9.49 -5.31
CA ALA A 12 11.19 -10.52 -4.60
C ALA A 12 9.68 -10.31 -4.77
N PHE A 13 9.25 -9.10 -5.14
CA PHE A 13 7.84 -8.78 -5.36
C PHE A 13 7.40 -8.97 -6.81
N TYR A 14 8.26 -9.34 -7.76
CA TYR A 14 7.88 -9.46 -9.18
C TYR A 14 6.76 -10.46 -9.40
N ASP A 15 6.87 -11.64 -8.79
CA ASP A 15 5.83 -12.68 -8.85
C ASP A 15 4.50 -12.17 -8.26
N ALA A 16 4.55 -11.50 -7.10
CA ALA A 16 3.36 -10.91 -6.47
C ALA A 16 2.74 -9.75 -7.28
N ILE A 17 3.57 -8.94 -7.94
CA ILE A 17 3.14 -7.83 -8.80
C ILE A 17 2.49 -8.40 -10.06
N THR A 18 3.11 -9.38 -10.71
CA THR A 18 2.56 -10.01 -11.92
C THR A 18 1.32 -10.85 -11.65
N ASP A 19 1.18 -11.44 -10.45
CA ASP A 19 -0.06 -12.10 -10.03
C ASP A 19 -1.22 -11.10 -9.87
N ARG A 20 -0.96 -9.93 -9.25
CA ARG A 20 -1.96 -8.87 -9.08
C ARG A 20 -2.27 -8.14 -10.38
N TRP A 21 -1.26 -7.85 -11.19
CA TRP A 21 -1.34 -7.15 -12.47
C TRP A 21 -0.73 -8.04 -13.57
N PRO A 22 -1.50 -8.95 -14.18
CA PRO A 22 -0.99 -9.90 -15.18
C PRO A 22 -0.52 -9.26 -16.49
N ASN A 23 -0.76 -7.96 -16.68
CA ASN A 23 -0.25 -7.17 -17.79
C ASN A 23 1.09 -6.47 -17.46
N ALA A 24 1.63 -6.69 -16.25
CA ALA A 24 2.93 -6.17 -15.87
C ALA A 24 4.05 -7.02 -16.51
N ASP A 25 5.08 -6.36 -17.01
CA ASP A 25 6.28 -6.90 -17.63
C ASP A 25 7.45 -6.76 -16.66
N GLU A 26 8.16 -7.86 -16.40
CA GLU A 26 9.30 -7.89 -15.47
C GLU A 26 10.46 -6.98 -15.91
N ASP A 27 10.67 -6.81 -17.22
CA ASP A 27 11.70 -5.90 -17.75
C ASP A 27 11.41 -4.44 -17.37
N GLU A 28 10.15 -3.97 -17.49
CA GLU A 28 9.77 -2.62 -17.06
C GLU A 28 9.83 -2.47 -15.53
N LEU A 29 9.48 -3.53 -14.79
CA LEU A 29 9.67 -3.53 -13.33
C LEU A 29 11.15 -3.38 -12.96
N ASP A 30 12.06 -4.02 -13.69
CA ASP A 30 13.51 -3.85 -13.47
C ASP A 30 13.98 -2.42 -13.75
N GLU A 31 13.44 -1.77 -14.78
CA GLU A 31 13.73 -0.36 -15.08
C GLU A 31 13.19 0.61 -14.01
N ILE A 32 12.08 0.27 -13.36
CA ILE A 32 11.46 1.07 -12.30
C ILE A 32 12.31 1.06 -11.01
N ASP A 33 13.06 -0.02 -10.74
CA ASP A 33 13.97 -0.16 -9.58
C ASP A 33 13.30 0.20 -8.23
N GLY A 34 12.02 -0.12 -8.08
CA GLY A 34 11.24 0.20 -6.89
C GLY A 34 10.96 1.69 -6.67
N ASP A 35 11.07 2.55 -7.70
CA ASP A 35 10.59 3.92 -7.64
C ASP A 35 9.04 3.94 -7.58
N GLN A 36 8.51 4.46 -6.47
CA GLN A 36 7.07 4.47 -6.21
C GLN A 36 6.28 5.21 -7.29
N ARG A 37 6.82 6.33 -7.76
CA ARG A 37 6.09 7.19 -8.68
C ARG A 37 6.09 6.59 -10.07
N ALA A 38 7.24 6.10 -10.52
CA ALA A 38 7.37 5.38 -11.78
C ALA A 38 6.51 4.11 -11.77
N PHE A 39 6.43 3.38 -10.65
CA PHE A 39 5.55 2.23 -10.53
C PHE A 39 4.07 2.60 -10.65
N VAL A 40 3.61 3.65 -9.96
CA VAL A 40 2.22 4.11 -10.06
C VAL A 40 1.88 4.55 -11.49
N ASP A 41 2.78 5.31 -12.13
CA ASP A 41 2.59 5.74 -13.53
C ASP A 41 2.57 4.54 -14.49
N TYR A 42 3.39 3.52 -14.23
CA TYR A 42 3.42 2.27 -14.98
C TYR A 42 2.12 1.48 -14.83
N ILE A 43 1.65 1.28 -13.59
CA ILE A 43 0.38 0.60 -13.31
C ILE A 43 -0.77 1.33 -14.00
N ALA A 44 -0.86 2.65 -13.86
CA ALA A 44 -1.87 3.46 -14.54
C ALA A 44 -1.88 3.25 -16.07
N ARG A 45 -0.69 3.13 -16.68
CA ARG A 45 -0.56 2.89 -18.12
C ARG A 45 -1.01 1.50 -18.54
N ILE A 46 -0.67 0.45 -17.79
CA ILE A 46 -1.03 -0.93 -18.16
C ILE A 46 -2.49 -1.27 -17.83
N THR A 47 -3.11 -0.56 -16.89
CA THR A 47 -4.52 -0.72 -16.53
C THR A 47 -5.45 0.26 -17.25
N ASP A 48 -4.89 1.23 -17.99
CA ASP A 48 -5.61 2.34 -18.64
C ASP A 48 -6.46 3.15 -17.63
N GLN A 49 -5.92 3.36 -16.43
CA GLN A 49 -6.57 4.08 -15.34
C GLN A 49 -5.93 5.45 -15.10
N GLU A 50 -6.63 6.33 -14.38
CA GLU A 50 -6.03 7.57 -13.90
C GLU A 50 -4.95 7.26 -12.83
N PRO A 51 -3.88 8.08 -12.76
CA PRO A 51 -2.80 7.87 -11.78
C PRO A 51 -3.29 7.97 -10.32
N GLY A 52 -4.43 8.61 -10.07
CA GLY A 52 -5.09 8.64 -8.77
C GLY A 52 -5.61 7.26 -8.33
N ASP A 53 -6.32 6.58 -9.23
CA ASP A 53 -6.85 5.23 -9.00
C ASP A 53 -5.72 4.20 -8.92
N ALA A 54 -4.74 4.25 -9.83
CA ALA A 54 -3.58 3.36 -9.78
C ALA A 54 -2.80 3.50 -8.46
N ARG A 55 -2.69 4.72 -7.92
CA ARG A 55 -2.07 4.95 -6.62
C ARG A 55 -2.87 4.30 -5.48
N ASP A 56 -4.19 4.33 -5.55
CA ASP A 56 -5.04 3.68 -4.55
C ASP A 56 -4.91 2.15 -4.64
N ASP A 57 -4.86 1.58 -5.85
CA ASP A 57 -4.62 0.15 -6.08
C ASP A 57 -3.24 -0.31 -5.57
N VAL A 58 -2.19 0.48 -5.81
CA VAL A 58 -0.84 0.20 -5.28
C VAL A 58 -0.83 0.31 -3.76
N ARG A 59 -1.59 1.24 -3.18
CA ARG A 59 -1.75 1.34 -1.73
C ARG A 59 -2.50 0.14 -1.17
N ASP A 60 -3.61 -0.25 -1.80
CA ASP A 60 -4.40 -1.42 -1.45
C ASP A 60 -3.53 -2.67 -1.46
N TRP A 61 -2.75 -2.91 -2.52
CA TRP A 61 -1.81 -4.02 -2.62
C TRP A 61 -0.77 -4.04 -1.48
N MET A 62 -0.23 -2.88 -1.10
CA MET A 62 0.69 -2.78 0.04
C MET A 62 0.03 -2.97 1.41
N THR A 63 -1.26 -2.70 1.53
CA THR A 63 -2.03 -2.80 2.78
C THR A 63 -2.83 -4.09 2.92
N GLY A 64 -3.08 -4.77 1.79
CA GLY A 64 -3.83 -6.00 1.70
C GLY A 64 -3.03 -7.21 2.17
N GLU A 65 -3.61 -8.39 1.99
CA GLU A 65 -2.97 -9.68 2.28
C GLU A 65 -1.82 -9.93 1.29
N LEU A 66 -0.67 -9.28 1.53
CA LEU A 66 0.59 -9.74 0.97
C LEU A 66 0.70 -11.25 1.24
N PRO A 67 1.07 -12.08 0.25
CA PRO A 67 1.39 -13.47 0.53
C PRO A 67 2.45 -13.49 1.63
N SER A 68 2.11 -14.08 2.78
CA SER A 68 2.96 -14.19 3.97
C SER A 68 4.35 -14.78 3.68
N ASP A 69 4.52 -15.39 2.51
CA ASP A 69 5.75 -15.99 1.99
C ASP A 69 6.88 -14.97 1.71
N VAL A 70 6.56 -13.71 1.40
CA VAL A 70 7.58 -12.65 1.18
C VAL A 70 7.86 -11.84 2.47
N VAL A 71 6.94 -11.89 3.43
CA VAL A 71 6.99 -11.08 4.65
C VAL A 71 7.65 -11.81 5.84
N MET A 72 7.94 -13.11 5.72
CA MET A 72 8.45 -13.94 6.83
C MET A 72 9.70 -14.75 6.43
N ASP A 73 10.83 -14.09 6.15
CA ASP A 73 12.14 -14.75 6.16
C ASP A 73 12.86 -14.49 7.50
N PRO A 74 13.15 -15.53 8.31
CA PRO A 74 13.75 -15.38 9.64
C PRO A 74 15.20 -14.84 9.65
N GLU A 75 15.86 -14.67 8.49
CA GLU A 75 17.13 -13.93 8.41
C GLU A 75 16.94 -12.40 8.45
N HIS A 76 15.70 -11.91 8.36
CA HIS A 76 15.35 -10.49 8.24
C HIS A 76 14.44 -9.96 9.37
N ASP A 77 14.53 -10.53 10.57
CA ASP A 77 13.66 -10.16 11.69
C ASP A 77 14.44 -9.57 12.87
N ASN A 78 14.43 -8.23 13.02
CA ASN A 78 14.54 -7.66 14.37
C ASN A 78 14.01 -6.22 14.55
N HIS A 79 12.86 -5.81 13.99
CA HIS A 79 12.25 -4.53 14.42
C HIS A 79 10.72 -4.42 14.21
N SER A 80 9.98 -5.53 14.23
CA SER A 80 8.53 -5.52 14.00
C SER A 80 7.70 -5.60 15.30
N ILE A 81 7.94 -4.70 16.26
CA ILE A 81 6.98 -4.36 17.34
C ILE A 81 7.16 -2.88 17.69
N ALA A 82 6.65 -1.94 16.87
CA ALA A 82 6.56 -0.53 17.30
C ALA A 82 5.61 0.38 16.48
N LEU A 83 5.03 -0.05 15.34
CA LEU A 83 4.43 0.92 14.40
C LEU A 83 2.95 0.67 14.03
N SER A 84 2.21 -0.15 14.78
CA SER A 84 0.75 -0.25 14.63
C SER A 84 -0.02 0.93 15.27
N GLU A 85 0.67 1.94 15.80
CA GLU A 85 0.06 3.12 16.42
C GLU A 85 0.53 4.41 15.75
N LYS A 86 -0.03 4.72 14.57
CA LYS A 86 -0.36 6.08 14.11
C LYS A 86 -0.57 6.09 12.60
N TYR A 87 -1.83 6.23 12.19
CA TYR A 87 -2.24 7.35 11.34
C TYR A 87 -3.77 7.37 11.32
N LEU A 88 -4.35 8.00 12.36
CA LEU A 88 -5.66 8.64 12.25
C LEU A 88 -5.42 9.93 11.46
N PRO A 89 -6.15 10.20 10.36
CA PRO A 89 -6.05 11.48 9.68
C PRO A 89 -6.65 12.59 10.56
N ASP A 90 -5.88 13.67 10.77
CA ASP A 90 -6.33 14.91 11.39
C ASP A 90 -7.42 15.58 10.52
N GLY A 91 -8.61 15.83 11.09
CA GLY A 91 -9.58 16.78 10.52
C GLY A 91 -11.06 16.40 10.47
N GLU A 92 -11.62 15.58 11.37
CA GLU A 92 -13.07 15.70 11.66
C GLU A 92 -13.28 16.87 12.64
N ASP A 93 -14.01 17.87 12.16
CA ASP A 93 -14.32 19.14 12.82
C ASP A 93 -15.23 18.89 14.04
N GLU A 94 -14.80 19.29 15.25
CA GLU A 94 -15.48 18.98 16.52
C GLU A 94 -16.77 19.79 16.79
N TYR A 95 -17.34 20.48 15.79
CA TYR A 95 -18.52 21.33 16.01
C TYR A 95 -19.55 21.17 14.89
N ASP A 96 -20.60 20.37 15.11
CA ASP A 96 -21.99 20.79 14.91
C ASP A 96 -23.01 19.75 15.44
N ASP A 97 -23.66 20.14 16.54
CA ASP A 97 -25.05 19.93 16.98
C ASP A 97 -25.89 18.77 16.39
N ASP A 98 -26.25 17.82 17.27
CA ASP A 98 -27.62 17.28 17.27
C ASP A 98 -28.10 17.08 18.72
N SER A 99 -28.41 18.20 19.36
CA SER A 99 -29.38 18.26 20.45
C SER A 99 -30.65 17.46 20.11
N ARG A 100 -30.90 16.32 20.78
CA ARG A 100 -32.22 15.64 21.04
C ARG A 100 -31.99 14.12 21.16
N PHE A 101 -32.03 13.50 22.33
CA PHE A 101 -33.22 12.94 23.00
C PHE A 101 -32.68 12.30 24.30
N GLY A 102 -33.09 12.69 25.52
CA GLY A 102 -34.34 12.34 26.20
C GLY A 102 -33.99 11.45 27.41
N ASP A 103 -33.90 12.02 28.62
CA ASP A 103 -34.89 11.86 29.73
C ASP A 103 -35.00 10.38 30.18
N ASP A 104 -34.86 9.96 31.43
CA ASP A 104 -35.19 10.57 32.72
C ASP A 104 -34.80 9.56 33.83
N ARG A 105 -34.37 10.10 34.98
CA ARG A 105 -34.41 9.56 36.37
C ARG A 105 -33.60 8.31 36.77
#